data_AF-A0A8T7JUH5-F1
#
_entry.id   AF-A0A8T7JUH5-F1
#
_cell.length_a   1.000
_cell.length_b   1.000
_cell.length_c   1.000
_cell.angle_alpha   90.00
_cell.angle_beta   90.00
_cell.angle_gamma   90.00
#
_symmetry.space_group_name_H-M   'P 1'
#
loop_
_entity.id
_entity.type
_entity.pdbx_description
1 polymer ?
#
loop_
_entity_poly.entity_id
_entity_poly.type
_entity_poly.pdbx_seq_one_letter_code
_entity_poly.pdbx_strand_id
1 'polypeptide(L)'
;MGASKTIHERKHVWRDEVLLIFTLCAFVGIVYALDNALKPQFTPSTLLLTGVFLALVPAFIWLVFFYMQDRAEPEPKGFVLGVFALGALCAAGIGIPVVEDLFRTSHWLFTDTLSKIIGGILVVGFTQEYLKYAAVRYSIYNSEEFDEPTDGVIYATAAGLGYATVLNINFVVSNGGVDLGAGIIRMAVVALAQAAFSGITGYFLGRAKFASEPVWWMPLGITLAATFNGIFTWLQVLVTRPTITLSGASTNTWVGLVLAACVALATTGVILMLVRRSVKSLQAGK
;
A
#
# COMPACT_ATOMS: atom_id res chain seq x y z
N MET A 1 -41.27 8.75 2.39
CA MET A 1 -40.99 7.33 2.72
C MET A 1 -39.73 6.94 1.96
N GLY A 2 -38.56 7.06 2.61
CA GLY A 2 -37.28 6.70 2.01
C GLY A 2 -37.11 5.19 2.04
N ALA A 3 -36.83 4.58 0.88
CA ALA A 3 -36.56 3.17 0.78
C ALA A 3 -35.32 2.83 1.64
N SER A 4 -35.48 1.90 2.58
CA SER A 4 -34.37 1.30 3.32
C SER A 4 -33.49 0.55 2.32
N LYS A 5 -32.38 1.17 1.87
CA LYS A 5 -31.31 0.46 1.16
C LYS A 5 -30.75 -0.58 2.13
N THR A 6 -31.01 -1.85 1.85
CA THR A 6 -30.44 -3.00 2.54
C THR A 6 -28.95 -3.03 2.29
N ILE A 7 -28.15 -2.73 3.32
CA ILE A 7 -26.69 -2.90 3.31
C ILE A 7 -26.40 -4.35 2.96
N HIS A 8 -25.97 -4.62 1.73
CA HIS A 8 -25.61 -5.97 1.32
C HIS A 8 -24.24 -6.29 1.91
N GLU A 9 -24.20 -7.22 2.87
CA GLU A 9 -22.93 -7.85 3.23
C GLU A 9 -22.36 -8.53 1.97
N ARG A 10 -21.24 -8.01 1.46
CA ARG A 10 -20.41 -8.76 0.50
C ARG A 10 -19.82 -9.98 1.23
N LYS A 11 -20.60 -11.06 1.35
CA LYS A 11 -20.27 -12.32 2.05
C LYS A 11 -18.97 -13.01 1.59
N HIS A 12 -18.35 -12.55 0.49
CA HIS A 12 -17.18 -13.17 -0.12
C HIS A 12 -15.88 -12.36 -0.06
N VAL A 13 -15.88 -11.11 0.45
CA VAL A 13 -14.68 -10.23 0.43
C VAL A 13 -13.44 -10.91 1.02
N TRP A 14 -13.63 -11.65 2.12
CA TRP A 14 -12.53 -12.24 2.86
C TRP A 14 -11.86 -13.44 2.16
N ARG A 15 -12.63 -14.24 1.42
CA ARG A 15 -12.06 -15.36 0.67
C ARG A 15 -11.17 -14.83 -0.45
N ASP A 16 -11.60 -13.74 -1.07
CA ASP A 16 -10.95 -13.19 -2.25
C ASP A 16 -9.70 -12.37 -1.87
N GLU A 17 -9.70 -11.68 -0.72
CA GLU A 17 -8.48 -11.07 -0.15
C GLU A 17 -7.41 -12.12 0.17
N VAL A 18 -7.80 -13.24 0.77
CA VAL A 18 -6.89 -14.37 1.03
C VAL A 18 -6.37 -14.95 -0.29
N LEU A 19 -7.24 -15.06 -1.31
CA LEU A 19 -6.86 -15.56 -2.64
C LEU A 19 -5.91 -14.60 -3.37
N LEU A 20 -6.11 -13.29 -3.22
CA LEU A 20 -5.21 -12.27 -3.74
C LEU A 20 -3.83 -12.36 -3.08
N ILE A 21 -3.77 -12.43 -1.75
CA ILE A 21 -2.51 -12.56 -1.01
C ILE A 21 -1.82 -13.87 -1.42
N PHE A 22 -2.55 -14.98 -1.49
CA PHE A 22 -2.02 -16.25 -1.93
C PHE A 22 -1.48 -16.19 -3.36
N THR A 23 -2.21 -15.58 -4.29
CA THR A 23 -1.78 -15.44 -5.70
C THR A 23 -0.53 -14.59 -5.81
N LEU A 24 -0.45 -13.48 -5.06
CA LEU A 24 0.73 -12.63 -5.01
C LEU A 24 1.93 -13.38 -4.42
N CYS A 25 1.74 -14.13 -3.32
CA CYS A 25 2.78 -14.97 -2.72
C CYS A 25 3.25 -16.07 -3.66
N ALA A 26 2.33 -16.74 -4.37
CA ALA A 26 2.66 -17.76 -5.35
C ALA A 26 3.48 -17.17 -6.52
N PHE A 27 3.06 -16.02 -7.05
CA PHE A 27 3.80 -15.31 -8.09
C PHE A 27 5.21 -14.92 -7.63
N VAL A 28 5.34 -14.31 -6.45
CA VAL A 28 6.63 -13.98 -5.83
C VAL A 28 7.51 -15.22 -5.68
N GLY A 29 6.93 -16.33 -5.18
CA GLY A 29 7.65 -17.60 -5.02
C GLY A 29 8.14 -18.19 -6.34
N ILE A 30 7.33 -18.11 -7.40
CA ILE A 30 7.72 -18.56 -8.74
C ILE A 30 8.87 -17.72 -9.28
N VAL A 31 8.77 -16.39 -9.24
CA VAL A 31 9.84 -15.50 -9.72
C VAL A 31 11.13 -15.74 -8.94
N TYR A 32 11.04 -15.86 -7.61
CA TYR A 32 12.20 -16.15 -6.78
C TYR A 32 12.83 -17.52 -7.10
N ALA A 33 12.01 -18.57 -7.29
CA ALA A 33 12.49 -19.89 -7.63
C ALA A 33 13.16 -19.92 -9.02
N LEU A 34 12.59 -19.22 -10.00
CA LEU A 34 13.17 -19.09 -11.34
C LEU A 34 14.51 -18.34 -11.32
N ASP A 35 14.59 -17.23 -10.58
CA ASP A 35 15.81 -16.45 -10.43
C ASP A 35 16.94 -17.30 -9.80
N ASN A 36 16.62 -18.04 -8.73
CA ASN A 36 17.58 -18.91 -8.05
C ASN A 36 17.98 -20.15 -8.89
N ALA A 37 17.06 -20.71 -9.68
CA ALA A 37 17.30 -21.88 -10.51
C ALA A 37 18.09 -21.56 -11.78
N LEU A 38 17.72 -20.48 -12.46
CA LEU A 38 18.29 -20.11 -13.76
C LEU A 38 19.52 -19.21 -13.65
N LYS A 39 19.70 -18.51 -12.51
CA LYS A 39 20.77 -17.52 -12.28
C LYS A 39 21.04 -16.66 -13.51
N PRO A 40 20.01 -16.02 -14.06
CA PRO A 40 20.11 -15.34 -15.34
C PRO A 40 21.13 -14.21 -15.28
N GLN A 41 22.04 -14.17 -16.25
CA GLN A 41 22.98 -13.06 -16.38
C GLN A 41 22.34 -11.95 -17.20
N PHE A 42 21.73 -10.99 -16.51
CA PHE A 42 21.09 -9.85 -17.14
C PHE A 42 22.07 -8.68 -17.32
N THR A 43 21.94 -7.97 -18.43
CA THR A 43 22.56 -6.66 -18.60
C THR A 43 21.84 -5.63 -17.71
N PRO A 44 22.50 -4.52 -17.32
CA PRO A 44 21.85 -3.47 -16.53
C PRO A 44 20.54 -2.96 -17.14
N SER A 45 20.50 -2.79 -18.46
CA SER A 45 19.29 -2.37 -19.17
C SER A 45 18.16 -3.39 -19.06
N THR A 46 18.48 -4.69 -19.10
CA THR A 46 17.49 -5.75 -18.93
C THR A 46 16.95 -5.81 -17.51
N LEU A 47 17.81 -5.61 -16.49
CA LEU A 47 17.38 -5.53 -15.08
C LEU A 47 16.45 -4.35 -14.83
N LEU A 48 16.76 -3.20 -15.44
CA LEU A 48 15.91 -2.02 -15.37
C LEU A 48 14.52 -2.29 -15.98
N LEU A 49 14.47 -2.77 -17.23
CA LEU A 49 13.21 -3.03 -17.93
C LEU A 49 12.37 -4.10 -17.22
N THR A 50 13.01 -5.20 -16.81
CA THR A 50 12.34 -6.29 -16.10
C THR A 50 11.85 -5.83 -14.74
N GLY A 51 12.65 -5.07 -13.99
CA GLY A 51 12.26 -4.52 -12.69
C GLY A 51 11.06 -3.57 -12.79
N VAL A 52 11.04 -2.68 -13.78
CA VAL A 52 9.90 -1.78 -14.01
C VAL A 52 8.64 -2.58 -14.38
N PHE A 53 8.77 -3.63 -15.19
CA PHE A 53 7.65 -4.52 -15.49
C PHE A 53 7.14 -5.21 -14.22
N LEU A 54 8.04 -5.78 -13.40
CA LEU A 54 7.69 -6.44 -12.15
C LEU A 54 7.03 -5.49 -11.13
N ALA A 55 7.41 -4.21 -11.13
CA ALA A 55 6.81 -3.19 -10.26
C ALA A 55 5.30 -2.99 -10.51
N LEU A 56 4.82 -3.28 -11.73
CA LEU A 56 3.41 -3.19 -12.11
C LEU A 56 2.59 -4.42 -11.69
N VAL A 57 3.25 -5.57 -11.48
CA VAL A 57 2.55 -6.85 -11.29
C VAL A 57 1.65 -6.88 -10.05
N PRO A 58 2.08 -6.43 -8.85
CA PRO A 58 1.20 -6.43 -7.69
C PRO A 58 -0.09 -5.62 -7.90
N ALA A 59 0.03 -4.45 -8.55
CA ALA A 59 -1.12 -3.62 -8.89
C ALA A 59 -2.02 -4.28 -9.93
N PHE A 60 -1.43 -4.92 -10.94
CA PHE A 60 -2.19 -5.65 -11.96
C PHE A 60 -2.97 -6.83 -11.37
N ILE A 61 -2.34 -7.65 -10.50
CA ILE A 61 -3.01 -8.74 -9.80
C ILE A 61 -4.20 -8.18 -9.00
N TRP A 62 -4.00 -7.10 -8.25
CA TRP A 62 -5.09 -6.50 -7.48
C TRP A 62 -6.24 -6.00 -8.37
N LEU A 63 -5.94 -5.32 -9.47
CA LEU A 63 -6.96 -4.85 -10.42
C LEU A 63 -7.77 -6.00 -11.03
N VAL A 64 -7.12 -7.12 -11.37
CA VAL A 64 -7.80 -8.32 -11.89
C VAL A 64 -8.73 -8.90 -10.84
N PHE A 65 -8.26 -9.07 -9.60
CA PHE A 65 -9.08 -9.60 -8.50
C PHE A 65 -10.27 -8.69 -8.17
N PHE A 66 -10.03 -7.38 -8.11
CA PHE A 66 -11.08 -6.38 -7.95
C PHE A 66 -12.14 -6.53 -9.05
N TYR A 67 -11.72 -6.59 -10.31
CA TYR A 67 -12.62 -6.75 -11.46
C TYR A 67 -13.43 -8.06 -11.43
N MET A 68 -12.83 -9.16 -10.94
CA MET A 68 -13.51 -10.45 -10.83
C MET A 68 -14.56 -10.48 -9.72
N GLN A 69 -14.33 -9.72 -8.64
CA GLN A 69 -15.20 -9.65 -7.47
C GLN A 69 -16.44 -8.78 -7.71
N ASP A 70 -16.31 -7.78 -8.58
CA ASP A 70 -17.30 -6.74 -8.85
C ASP A 70 -18.48 -7.21 -9.76
N ARG A 71 -18.93 -8.45 -9.57
CA ARG A 71 -19.98 -9.10 -10.36
C ARG A 71 -21.40 -8.86 -9.85
N ALA A 72 -21.57 -8.43 -8.60
CA ALA A 72 -22.89 -8.26 -7.98
C ALA A 72 -23.41 -6.81 -8.06
N GLU A 73 -22.54 -5.81 -7.85
CA GLU A 73 -22.83 -4.38 -8.02
C GLU A 73 -21.55 -3.70 -8.53
N PRO A 74 -21.36 -3.57 -9.86
CA PRO A 74 -20.11 -3.08 -10.38
C PRO A 74 -19.88 -1.61 -10.03
N GLU A 75 -18.86 -1.30 -9.22
CA GLU A 75 -18.35 0.06 -9.14
C GLU A 75 -17.95 0.51 -10.55
N PRO A 76 -18.12 1.80 -10.93
CA PRO A 76 -17.73 2.21 -12.26
C PRO A 76 -16.20 2.19 -12.31
N LYS A 77 -15.66 1.13 -12.92
CA LYS A 77 -14.23 0.77 -12.99
C LYS A 77 -13.31 1.92 -13.38
N GLY A 78 -13.85 2.91 -14.10
CA GLY A 78 -13.16 4.15 -14.42
C GLY A 78 -12.77 4.99 -13.19
N PHE A 79 -13.59 5.04 -12.14
CA PHE A 79 -13.28 5.79 -10.92
C PHE A 79 -12.19 5.12 -10.10
N VAL A 80 -12.25 3.80 -9.92
CA VAL A 80 -11.20 3.05 -9.19
C VAL A 80 -9.86 3.20 -9.91
N LEU A 81 -9.85 3.03 -11.23
CA LEU A 81 -8.64 3.24 -12.03
C LEU A 81 -8.18 4.71 -12.01
N GLY A 82 -9.12 5.66 -12.02
CA GLY A 82 -8.85 7.09 -11.91
C GLY A 82 -8.21 7.47 -10.58
N VAL A 83 -8.71 6.93 -9.47
CA VAL A 83 -8.15 7.14 -8.13
C VAL A 83 -6.79 6.45 -7.97
N PHE A 84 -6.61 5.25 -8.56
CA PHE A 84 -5.30 4.60 -8.67
C PHE A 84 -4.31 5.50 -9.41
N ALA A 85 -4.68 6.01 -10.60
CA ALA A 85 -3.84 6.90 -11.38
C ALA A 85 -3.53 8.21 -10.63
N LEU A 86 -4.51 8.76 -9.92
CA LEU A 86 -4.31 9.96 -9.10
C LEU A 86 -3.34 9.69 -7.93
N GLY A 87 -3.45 8.53 -7.26
CA GLY A 87 -2.49 8.11 -6.24
C GLY A 87 -1.06 8.00 -6.79
N ALA A 88 -0.90 7.42 -7.98
CA ALA A 88 0.37 7.37 -8.70
C ALA A 88 0.90 8.77 -9.04
N LEU A 89 0.05 9.65 -9.57
CA LEU A 89 0.42 11.04 -9.87
C LEU A 89 0.80 11.83 -8.61
N CYS A 90 0.08 11.65 -7.51
CA CYS A 90 0.43 12.26 -6.23
C CYS A 90 1.79 11.76 -5.72
N ALA A 91 2.11 10.47 -5.89
CA ALA A 91 3.42 9.93 -5.55
C ALA A 91 4.54 10.56 -6.39
N ALA A 92 4.38 10.55 -7.72
CA ALA A 92 5.40 11.00 -8.65
C ALA A 92 5.59 12.52 -8.63
N GLY A 93 4.49 13.28 -8.65
CA GLY A 93 4.52 14.73 -8.80
C GLY A 93 4.68 15.52 -7.50
N ILE A 94 4.35 14.93 -6.35
CA ILE A 94 4.39 15.63 -5.07
C ILE A 94 5.15 14.82 -4.02
N GLY A 95 4.76 13.57 -3.79
CA GLY A 95 5.27 12.74 -2.71
C GLY A 95 6.78 12.55 -2.70
N ILE A 96 7.31 12.02 -3.81
CA ILE A 96 8.75 11.81 -3.98
C ILE A 96 9.51 13.14 -3.91
N PRO A 97 9.18 14.19 -4.70
CA PRO A 97 9.86 15.47 -4.60
C PRO A 97 9.82 16.11 -3.20
N VAL A 98 8.70 16.03 -2.50
CA VAL A 98 8.58 16.58 -1.14
C VAL A 98 9.50 15.83 -0.18
N VAL A 99 9.50 14.50 -0.21
CA VAL A 99 10.32 13.69 0.69
C VAL A 99 11.82 13.82 0.34
N GLU A 100 12.17 13.68 -0.93
CA GLU A 100 13.56 13.60 -1.38
C GLU A 100 14.22 14.97 -1.56
N ASP A 101 13.52 15.97 -2.13
CA ASP A 101 14.13 17.25 -2.50
C ASP A 101 13.87 18.38 -1.49
N LEU A 102 12.63 18.47 -0.98
CA LEU A 102 12.24 19.49 -0.01
C LEU A 102 12.73 19.13 1.40
N PHE A 103 12.37 17.95 1.89
CA PHE A 103 12.78 17.48 3.21
C PHE A 103 14.18 16.85 3.21
N ARG A 104 14.75 16.51 2.03
CA ARG A 104 16.12 16.00 1.90
C ARG A 104 16.39 14.80 2.80
N THR A 105 15.43 13.89 2.90
CA THR A 105 15.49 12.77 3.86
C THR A 105 16.71 11.90 3.68
N SER A 106 17.28 11.81 2.47
CA SER A 106 18.53 11.10 2.19
C SER A 106 19.70 11.54 3.09
N HIS A 107 19.75 12.80 3.52
CA HIS A 107 20.86 13.36 4.30
C HIS A 107 20.79 13.06 5.80
N TRP A 108 19.59 12.94 6.37
CA TRP A 108 19.41 12.91 7.83
C TRP A 108 18.55 11.74 8.31
N LEU A 109 17.64 11.20 7.49
CA LEU A 109 16.72 10.15 7.93
C LEU A 109 17.47 8.89 8.38
N PHE A 110 18.67 8.66 7.86
CA PHE A 110 19.44 7.43 8.07
C PHE A 110 20.59 7.54 9.09
N THR A 111 20.78 8.69 9.74
CA THR A 111 21.89 8.99 10.67
C THR A 111 21.84 8.15 11.94
N ASP A 112 20.68 8.05 12.57
CA ASP A 112 20.46 7.36 13.82
C ASP A 112 19.07 6.72 13.87
N THR A 113 18.82 5.86 14.86
CA THR A 113 17.55 5.11 14.96
C THR A 113 16.35 6.02 15.22
N LEU A 114 16.53 7.08 16.00
CA LEU A 114 15.45 8.00 16.35
C LEU A 114 15.05 8.82 15.12
N SER A 115 16.01 9.32 14.35
CA SER A 115 15.75 10.01 13.07
C SER A 115 15.01 9.11 12.07
N LYS A 116 15.37 7.82 11.95
CA LYS A 116 14.67 6.88 11.07
C LYS A 116 13.21 6.69 11.46
N ILE A 117 12.94 6.50 12.75
CA ILE A 117 11.59 6.23 13.24
C ILE A 117 10.74 7.50 13.19
N ILE A 118 11.22 8.58 13.82
CA ILE A 118 10.46 9.84 13.91
C ILE A 118 10.34 10.49 12.54
N GLY A 119 11.42 10.58 11.76
CA GLY A 119 11.37 11.09 10.39
C GLY A 119 10.56 10.20 9.46
N GLY A 120 10.65 8.88 9.63
CA GLY A 120 9.85 7.92 8.87
C GLY A 120 8.35 8.10 9.13
N ILE A 121 7.96 8.38 10.37
CA ILE A 121 6.54 8.62 10.71
C ILE A 121 6.13 10.04 10.27
N LEU A 122 6.79 11.07 10.81
CA LEU A 122 6.38 12.47 10.71
C LEU A 122 6.58 13.08 9.32
N VAL A 123 7.58 12.62 8.57
CA VAL A 123 7.87 13.16 7.23
C VAL A 123 7.36 12.20 6.17
N VAL A 124 7.88 10.97 6.14
CA VAL A 124 7.52 10.01 5.08
C VAL A 124 6.08 9.56 5.21
N GLY A 125 5.70 9.01 6.37
CA GLY A 125 4.37 8.45 6.63
C GLY A 125 3.27 9.49 6.46
N PHE A 126 3.38 10.64 7.13
CA PHE A 126 2.36 11.69 7.03
C PHE A 126 2.24 12.26 5.61
N THR A 127 3.35 12.50 4.91
CA THR A 127 3.29 12.98 3.52
C THR A 127 2.57 11.98 2.63
N GLN A 128 2.94 10.69 2.70
CA GLN A 128 2.34 9.65 1.88
C GLN A 128 0.86 9.46 2.19
N GLU A 129 0.49 9.30 3.47
CA GLU A 129 -0.90 9.05 3.84
C GLU A 129 -1.81 10.26 3.60
N TYR A 130 -1.31 11.48 3.83
CA TYR A 130 -2.06 12.69 3.52
C TYR A 130 -2.33 12.82 2.02
N LEU A 131 -1.35 12.55 1.16
CA LEU A 131 -1.53 12.63 -0.29
C LEU A 131 -2.55 11.61 -0.80
N LYS A 132 -2.54 10.40 -0.25
CA LYS A 132 -3.53 9.36 -0.60
C LYS A 132 -4.91 9.69 -0.06
N TYR A 133 -5.00 10.22 1.15
CA TYR A 133 -6.23 10.82 1.67
C TYR A 133 -6.76 11.90 0.73
N ALA A 134 -5.90 12.85 0.33
CA ALA A 134 -6.26 13.98 -0.53
C ALA A 134 -6.73 13.50 -1.90
N ALA A 135 -6.05 12.50 -2.48
CA ALA A 135 -6.46 11.89 -3.74
C ALA A 135 -7.92 11.43 -3.67
N VAL A 136 -8.33 10.71 -2.63
CA VAL A 136 -9.73 10.24 -2.49
C VAL A 136 -10.67 11.39 -2.10
N ARG A 137 -10.29 12.20 -1.10
CA ARG A 137 -11.12 13.27 -0.51
C ARG A 137 -11.53 14.31 -1.53
N TYR A 138 -10.65 14.65 -2.46
CA TYR A 138 -10.87 15.74 -3.41
C TYR A 138 -11.25 15.26 -4.81
N SER A 139 -11.25 13.96 -5.09
CA SER A 139 -11.70 13.42 -6.38
C SER A 139 -13.12 12.82 -6.31
N ILE A 140 -13.28 11.75 -5.54
CA ILE A 140 -14.47 10.88 -5.59
C ILE A 140 -15.38 11.05 -4.37
N TYR A 141 -14.89 11.65 -3.29
CA TYR A 141 -15.63 11.73 -2.02
C TYR A 141 -17.02 12.37 -2.12
N ASN A 142 -17.23 13.36 -2.99
CA ASN A 142 -18.54 14.01 -3.17
C ASN A 142 -19.36 13.43 -4.33
N SER A 143 -18.85 12.40 -5.00
CA SER A 143 -19.53 11.74 -6.11
C SER A 143 -20.71 10.88 -5.61
N GLU A 144 -21.60 10.53 -6.53
CA GLU A 144 -22.73 9.63 -6.27
C GLU A 144 -22.25 8.18 -6.10
N GLU A 145 -21.07 7.85 -6.63
CA GLU A 145 -20.42 6.55 -6.56
C GLU A 145 -19.73 6.26 -5.23
N PHE A 146 -19.63 7.25 -4.35
CA PHE A 146 -19.22 7.05 -2.97
C PHE A 146 -20.48 7.07 -2.12
N ASP A 147 -21.23 5.97 -2.11
CA ASP A 147 -22.54 5.88 -1.44
C ASP A 147 -22.54 4.95 -0.21
N GLU A 148 -21.43 4.22 0.03
CA GLU A 148 -21.25 3.38 1.20
C GLU A 148 -19.93 3.64 1.96
N PRO A 149 -19.88 3.41 3.29
CA PRO A 149 -18.65 3.54 4.07
C PRO A 149 -17.49 2.65 3.57
N THR A 150 -17.82 1.52 2.95
CA THR A 150 -16.85 0.57 2.39
C THR A 150 -16.11 1.13 1.18
N ASP A 151 -16.72 2.04 0.43
CA ASP A 151 -16.12 2.65 -0.77
C ASP A 151 -14.90 3.47 -0.40
N GLY A 152 -14.93 4.08 0.80
CA GLY A 152 -13.77 4.76 1.37
C GLY A 152 -12.55 3.84 1.44
N VAL A 153 -12.72 2.58 1.86
CA VAL A 153 -11.63 1.60 1.90
C VAL A 153 -11.18 1.24 0.49
N ILE A 154 -12.12 0.98 -0.43
CA ILE A 154 -11.82 0.55 -1.81
C ILE A 154 -11.04 1.63 -2.57
N TYR A 155 -11.55 2.86 -2.60
CA TYR A 155 -10.89 3.97 -3.29
C TYR A 155 -9.55 4.33 -2.64
N ALA A 156 -9.44 4.29 -1.30
CA ALA A 156 -8.16 4.56 -0.64
C ALA A 156 -7.14 3.45 -0.89
N THR A 157 -7.54 2.18 -0.89
CA THR A 157 -6.67 1.07 -1.29
C THR A 157 -6.21 1.21 -2.74
N ALA A 158 -7.09 1.63 -3.66
CA ALA A 158 -6.71 1.92 -5.04
C ALA A 158 -5.66 3.05 -5.13
N ALA A 159 -5.88 4.16 -4.41
CA ALA A 159 -4.90 5.25 -4.31
C ALA A 159 -3.55 4.76 -3.75
N GLY A 160 -3.58 3.91 -2.72
CA GLY A 160 -2.40 3.30 -2.10
C GLY A 160 -1.61 2.40 -3.04
N LEU A 161 -2.29 1.60 -3.86
CA LEU A 161 -1.63 0.74 -4.85
C LEU A 161 -1.03 1.54 -6.00
N GLY A 162 -1.70 2.61 -6.43
CA GLY A 162 -1.13 3.56 -7.40
C GLY A 162 0.14 4.20 -6.87
N TYR A 163 0.10 4.65 -5.61
CA TYR A 163 1.25 5.20 -4.90
C TYR A 163 2.40 4.19 -4.80
N ALA A 164 2.09 2.94 -4.40
CA ALA A 164 3.05 1.85 -4.28
C ALA A 164 3.72 1.50 -5.62
N THR A 165 2.97 1.53 -6.71
CA THR A 165 3.48 1.27 -8.06
C THR A 165 4.58 2.26 -8.40
N VAL A 166 4.36 3.55 -8.14
CA VAL A 166 5.37 4.58 -8.38
C VAL A 166 6.56 4.43 -7.43
N LEU A 167 6.36 4.09 -6.16
CA LEU A 167 7.48 3.80 -5.23
C LEU A 167 8.33 2.63 -5.71
N ASN A 168 7.71 1.58 -6.26
CA ASN A 168 8.43 0.42 -6.79
C ASN A 168 9.19 0.77 -8.08
N ILE A 169 8.60 1.54 -8.98
CA ILE A 169 9.28 2.03 -10.19
C ILE A 169 10.45 2.94 -9.81
N ASN A 170 10.24 3.92 -8.92
CA ASN A 170 11.29 4.81 -8.44
C ASN A 170 12.45 4.01 -7.82
N PHE A 171 12.14 2.98 -7.03
CA PHE A 171 13.18 2.11 -6.48
C PHE A 171 14.02 1.43 -7.57
N VAL A 172 13.40 0.86 -8.61
CA VAL A 172 14.14 0.20 -9.69
C VAL A 172 14.99 1.20 -10.48
N VAL A 173 14.42 2.36 -10.82
CA VAL A 173 15.08 3.40 -11.61
C VAL A 173 16.26 4.00 -10.85
N SER A 174 16.06 4.39 -9.59
CA SER A 174 17.11 5.03 -8.78
C SER A 174 18.26 4.09 -8.43
N ASN A 175 18.07 2.77 -8.55
CA ASN A 175 19.14 1.78 -8.38
C ASN A 175 19.72 1.27 -9.72
N GLY A 176 19.24 1.75 -10.86
CA GLY A 176 19.70 1.30 -12.18
C GLY A 176 19.33 -0.15 -12.51
N GLY A 177 18.32 -0.70 -11.85
CA GLY A 177 17.93 -2.11 -11.91
C GLY A 177 17.60 -2.68 -10.54
N VAL A 178 17.24 -3.96 -10.49
CA VAL A 178 16.95 -4.66 -9.23
C VAL A 178 17.33 -6.13 -9.35
N ASP A 179 17.81 -6.71 -8.24
CA ASP A 179 17.88 -8.17 -8.08
C ASP A 179 16.45 -8.74 -8.16
N LEU A 180 16.17 -9.65 -9.10
CA LEU A 180 14.79 -10.05 -9.37
C LEU A 180 14.17 -10.79 -8.19
N GLY A 181 14.93 -11.69 -7.54
CA GLY A 181 14.48 -12.46 -6.39
C GLY A 181 14.11 -11.58 -5.20
N ALA A 182 15.05 -10.76 -4.70
CA ALA A 182 14.77 -9.86 -3.58
C ALA A 182 13.83 -8.70 -3.95
N GLY A 183 13.94 -8.22 -5.20
CA GLY A 183 13.18 -7.11 -5.74
C GLY A 183 11.68 -7.39 -5.77
N ILE A 184 11.28 -8.56 -6.26
CA ILE A 184 9.85 -8.88 -6.36
C ILE A 184 9.18 -9.06 -5.00
N ILE A 185 9.89 -9.63 -4.02
CA ILE A 185 9.39 -9.76 -2.65
C ILE A 185 9.18 -8.35 -2.08
N ARG A 186 10.17 -7.46 -2.22
CA ARG A 186 10.06 -6.05 -1.79
C ARG A 186 8.86 -5.37 -2.45
N MET A 187 8.71 -5.51 -3.77
CA MET A 187 7.61 -4.85 -4.51
C MET A 187 6.23 -5.31 -4.03
N ALA A 188 6.07 -6.61 -3.81
CA ALA A 188 4.83 -7.19 -3.27
C ALA A 188 4.55 -6.70 -1.85
N VAL A 189 5.57 -6.69 -0.97
CA VAL A 189 5.44 -6.22 0.41
C VAL A 189 5.09 -4.73 0.47
N VAL A 190 5.71 -3.89 -0.35
CA VAL A 190 5.37 -2.46 -0.46
C VAL A 190 3.94 -2.27 -0.95
N ALA A 191 3.51 -3.00 -1.98
CA ALA A 191 2.15 -2.91 -2.50
C ALA A 191 1.11 -3.28 -1.43
N LEU A 192 1.31 -4.39 -0.72
CA LEU A 192 0.41 -4.82 0.36
C LEU A 192 0.38 -3.82 1.52
N ALA A 193 1.55 -3.32 1.94
CA ALA A 193 1.63 -2.34 3.04
C ALA A 193 0.89 -1.05 2.69
N GLN A 194 1.14 -0.48 1.50
CA GLN A 194 0.49 0.76 1.07
C GLN A 194 -1.02 0.60 0.87
N ALA A 195 -1.47 -0.55 0.32
CA ALA A 195 -2.88 -0.90 0.22
C ALA A 195 -3.55 -0.95 1.60
N ALA A 196 -2.90 -1.58 2.58
CA ALA A 196 -3.41 -1.72 3.94
C ALA A 196 -3.45 -0.37 4.67
N PHE A 197 -2.36 0.41 4.67
CA PHE A 197 -2.32 1.70 5.35
C PHE A 197 -3.33 2.68 4.77
N SER A 198 -3.51 2.69 3.45
CA SER A 198 -4.55 3.50 2.84
C SER A 198 -5.95 2.98 3.11
N GLY A 199 -6.13 1.66 3.29
CA GLY A 199 -7.37 1.10 3.80
C GLY A 199 -7.76 1.64 5.19
N ILE A 200 -6.79 1.90 6.09
CA ILE A 200 -7.05 2.60 7.37
C ILE A 200 -7.62 3.98 7.08
N THR A 201 -6.90 4.80 6.32
CA THR A 201 -7.32 6.15 5.96
C THR A 201 -8.71 6.15 5.30
N GLY A 202 -8.96 5.19 4.42
CA GLY A 202 -10.22 4.99 3.72
C GLY A 202 -11.38 4.64 4.65
N TYR A 203 -11.16 3.76 5.62
CA TYR A 203 -12.15 3.42 6.64
C TYR A 203 -12.56 4.64 7.47
N PHE A 204 -11.58 5.43 7.94
CA PHE A 204 -11.85 6.66 8.67
C PHE A 204 -12.61 7.67 7.80
N LEU A 205 -12.22 7.80 6.52
CA LEU A 205 -12.84 8.71 5.55
C LEU A 205 -14.28 8.33 5.23
N GLY A 206 -14.55 7.05 4.98
CA GLY A 206 -15.90 6.54 4.72
C GLY A 206 -16.81 6.78 5.93
N ARG A 207 -16.33 6.48 7.14
CA ARG A 207 -17.10 6.76 8.37
C ARG A 207 -17.33 8.24 8.62
N ALA A 208 -16.35 9.10 8.33
CA ALA A 208 -16.52 10.55 8.44
C ALA A 208 -17.58 11.12 7.47
N LYS A 209 -17.91 10.41 6.37
CA LYS A 209 -18.98 10.81 5.45
C LYS A 209 -20.36 10.41 5.94
N PHE A 210 -20.51 9.17 6.41
CA PHE A 210 -21.82 8.54 6.66
C PHE A 210 -22.22 8.48 8.13
N ALA A 211 -21.31 8.80 9.06
CA ALA A 211 -21.60 8.83 10.48
C ALA A 211 -21.20 10.18 11.09
N SER A 212 -21.87 10.56 12.18
CA SER A 212 -21.52 11.73 12.97
C SER A 212 -20.28 11.46 13.81
N GLU A 213 -19.12 11.61 13.18
CA GLU A 213 -17.82 11.48 13.86
C GLU A 213 -17.28 12.84 14.31
N PRO A 214 -16.49 12.87 15.39
CA PRO A 214 -15.87 14.10 15.86
C PRO A 214 -14.78 14.59 14.89
N VAL A 215 -14.46 15.88 14.95
CA VAL A 215 -13.48 16.53 14.04
C VAL A 215 -12.09 15.89 14.11
N TRP A 216 -11.70 15.30 15.25
CA TRP A 216 -10.42 14.61 15.44
C TRP A 216 -10.35 13.21 14.81
N TRP A 217 -11.48 12.66 14.34
CA TRP A 217 -11.54 11.32 13.77
C TRP A 217 -10.63 11.15 12.56
N MET A 218 -10.72 12.05 11.58
CA MET A 218 -9.86 11.99 10.38
C MET A 218 -8.37 12.18 10.68
N PRO A 219 -7.96 13.20 11.48
CA PRO A 219 -6.58 13.31 11.94
C PRO A 219 -6.05 12.06 12.63
N LEU A 220 -6.87 11.38 13.45
CA LEU A 220 -6.50 10.13 14.09
C LEU A 220 -6.23 9.02 13.07
N GLY A 221 -7.10 8.86 12.07
CA GLY A 221 -6.93 7.88 11.00
C GLY A 221 -5.64 8.06 10.22
N ILE A 222 -5.35 9.30 9.79
CA ILE A 222 -4.10 9.64 9.09
C ILE A 222 -2.89 9.41 9.99
N THR A 223 -2.96 9.81 11.27
CA THR A 223 -1.86 9.61 12.24
C THR A 223 -1.56 8.13 12.44
N LEU A 224 -2.60 7.30 12.55
CA LEU A 224 -2.46 5.86 12.70
C LEU A 224 -1.82 5.23 11.46
N ALA A 225 -2.33 5.56 10.27
CA ALA A 225 -1.77 5.08 9.00
C ALA A 225 -0.32 5.53 8.82
N ALA A 226 0.00 6.80 9.11
CA ALA A 226 1.33 7.37 9.02
C ALA A 226 2.32 6.70 9.99
N THR A 227 1.85 6.36 11.19
CA THR A 227 2.65 5.64 12.19
C THR A 227 3.03 4.25 11.68
N PHE A 228 2.06 3.48 11.16
CA PHE A 228 2.35 2.17 10.57
C PHE A 228 3.25 2.27 9.35
N ASN A 229 3.03 3.25 8.49
CA ASN A 229 3.87 3.48 7.31
C ASN A 229 5.31 3.86 7.68
N GLY A 230 5.50 4.72 8.68
CA GLY A 230 6.83 5.07 9.19
C GLY A 230 7.56 3.89 9.83
N ILE A 231 6.86 3.10 10.66
CA ILE A 231 7.42 1.86 11.24
C ILE A 231 7.79 0.87 10.14
N PHE A 232 6.93 0.70 9.13
CA PHE A 232 7.19 -0.15 7.97
C PHE A 232 8.44 0.32 7.19
N THR A 233 8.57 1.63 6.97
CA THR A 233 9.74 2.22 6.31
C THR A 233 11.02 1.93 7.11
N TRP A 234 10.98 2.11 8.43
CA TRP A 234 12.12 1.78 9.30
C TRP A 234 12.49 0.29 9.23
N LEU A 235 11.50 -0.60 9.28
CA LEU A 235 11.73 -2.05 9.14
C LEU A 235 12.30 -2.40 7.77
N GLN A 236 11.81 -1.79 6.69
CA GLN A 236 12.31 -2.00 5.33
C GLN A 236 13.78 -1.58 5.19
N VAL A 237 14.18 -0.51 5.89
CA VAL A 237 15.56 -0.01 5.88
C VAL A 237 16.51 -0.92 6.66
N LEU A 238 16.05 -1.57 7.73
CA LEU A 238 16.82 -2.61 8.43
C LEU A 238 17.17 -3.79 7.52
N VAL A 239 16.34 -4.07 6.51
CA VAL A 239 16.52 -5.17 5.54
C VAL A 239 17.52 -4.86 4.45
N THR A 240 17.50 -3.61 3.96
CA THR A 240 18.17 -3.23 2.69
C THR A 240 19.63 -2.82 2.93
N ARG A 241 20.09 -2.74 4.19
CA ARG A 241 21.50 -2.43 4.49
C ARG A 241 22.38 -3.65 4.23
N PRO A 242 23.41 -3.53 3.37
CA PRO A 242 24.45 -4.55 3.27
C PRO A 242 25.16 -4.65 4.62
N THR A 243 25.21 -5.84 5.21
CA THR A 243 26.08 -6.10 6.36
C THR A 243 27.49 -6.26 5.81
N ILE A 244 28.33 -5.24 6.01
CA ILE A 244 29.73 -5.31 5.61
C ILE A 244 30.45 -6.20 6.61
N THR A 245 30.82 -7.40 6.18
CA THR A 245 31.69 -8.31 6.93
C THR A 245 33.10 -8.28 6.35
N LEU A 246 34.09 -8.72 7.13
CA LEU A 246 35.49 -8.83 6.67
C LEU A 246 35.65 -9.75 5.45
N SER A 247 34.68 -10.63 5.20
CA SER A 247 34.58 -11.56 4.06
C SER A 247 33.77 -11.01 2.87
N GLY A 248 33.28 -9.76 2.94
CA GLY A 248 32.47 -9.12 1.90
C GLY A 248 31.16 -8.54 2.46
N ALA A 249 30.44 -7.79 1.62
CA ALA A 249 29.09 -7.34 1.95
C ALA A 249 28.10 -8.52 1.80
N SER A 250 27.42 -8.91 2.88
CA SER A 250 26.33 -9.88 2.84
C SER A 250 25.01 -9.20 3.21
N THR A 251 23.99 -9.36 2.39
CA THR A 251 22.64 -8.91 2.69
C THR A 251 21.84 -10.13 3.15
N ASN A 252 21.49 -10.21 4.44
CA ASN A 252 20.46 -11.16 4.88
C ASN A 252 19.08 -10.54 4.61
N THR A 253 18.73 -10.51 3.32
CA THR A 253 17.52 -9.86 2.79
C THR A 253 16.24 -10.51 3.32
N TRP A 254 16.32 -11.76 3.78
CA TRP A 254 15.18 -12.57 4.21
C TRP A 254 14.56 -12.13 5.52
N VAL A 255 15.36 -11.95 6.57
CA VAL A 255 14.85 -11.63 7.92
C VAL A 255 14.00 -10.37 7.89
N GLY A 256 14.50 -9.36 7.18
CA GLY A 256 13.81 -8.10 7.08
C GLY A 256 12.57 -8.13 6.18
N LEU A 257 12.59 -8.87 5.05
CA LEU A 257 11.41 -9.04 4.20
C LEU A 257 10.31 -9.80 4.94
N VAL A 258 10.67 -10.84 5.71
CA VAL A 258 9.72 -11.59 6.54
C VAL A 258 9.12 -10.70 7.62
N LEU A 259 9.93 -9.91 8.33
CA LEU A 259 9.43 -8.99 9.36
C LEU A 259 8.51 -7.91 8.76
N ALA A 260 8.88 -7.32 7.62
CA ALA A 260 8.05 -6.33 6.93
C ALA A 260 6.73 -6.95 6.44
N ALA A 261 6.77 -8.17 5.91
CA ALA A 261 5.57 -8.92 5.53
C ALA A 261 4.70 -9.24 6.75
N CYS A 262 5.28 -9.69 7.86
CA CYS A 262 4.55 -9.94 9.11
C CYS A 262 3.87 -8.67 9.62
N VAL A 263 4.53 -7.51 9.56
CA VAL A 263 3.92 -6.24 9.96
C VAL A 263 2.81 -5.83 8.99
N ALA A 264 3.02 -5.93 7.68
CA ALA A 264 1.97 -5.65 6.70
C ALA A 264 0.74 -6.55 6.91
N LEU A 265 0.95 -7.85 7.14
CA LEU A 265 -0.11 -8.82 7.42
C LEU A 265 -0.79 -8.55 8.77
N ALA A 266 -0.02 -8.22 9.82
CA ALA A 266 -0.57 -7.88 11.13
C ALA A 266 -1.42 -6.61 11.06
N THR A 267 -0.93 -5.55 10.40
CA THR A 267 -1.70 -4.32 10.19
C THR A 267 -2.96 -4.59 9.37
N THR A 268 -2.87 -5.38 8.30
CA THR A 268 -4.03 -5.82 7.52
C THR A 268 -5.03 -6.58 8.39
N GLY A 269 -4.58 -7.51 9.22
CA GLY A 269 -5.43 -8.26 10.16
C GLY A 269 -6.12 -7.35 11.20
N VAL A 270 -5.40 -6.37 11.73
CA VAL A 270 -5.96 -5.36 12.66
C VAL A 270 -7.01 -4.51 11.96
N ILE A 271 -6.75 -4.04 10.73
CA ILE A 271 -7.73 -3.29 9.94
C ILE A 271 -8.98 -4.12 9.73
N LEU A 272 -8.84 -5.36 9.28
CA LEU A 272 -9.97 -6.25 9.04
C LEU A 272 -10.76 -6.48 10.34
N MET A 273 -10.10 -6.56 11.49
CA MET A 273 -10.78 -6.65 12.79
C MET A 273 -11.54 -5.38 13.15
N LEU A 274 -10.95 -4.19 12.90
CA LEU A 274 -11.57 -2.89 13.18
C LEU A 274 -12.77 -2.63 12.25
N VAL A 275 -12.63 -2.91 10.96
CA VAL A 275 -13.72 -2.85 9.97
C VAL A 275 -14.83 -3.82 10.34
N ARG A 276 -14.51 -5.05 10.78
CA ARG A 276 -15.52 -6.00 11.27
C ARG A 276 -16.28 -5.49 12.49
N ARG A 277 -15.59 -4.86 13.45
CA ARG A 277 -16.24 -4.30 14.64
C ARG A 277 -17.15 -3.14 14.30
N SER A 278 -16.74 -2.28 13.37
CA SER A 278 -17.49 -1.09 13.01
C SER A 278 -18.72 -1.38 12.16
N VAL A 279 -18.62 -2.31 11.22
CA VAL A 279 -19.78 -2.81 10.45
C VAL A 279 -20.82 -3.41 11.41
N LYS A 280 -20.38 -4.23 12.36
CA LYS A 280 -21.27 -4.80 13.39
C LYS A 280 -21.90 -3.75 14.29
N SER A 281 -21.16 -2.72 14.72
CA SER A 281 -21.72 -1.66 15.58
C SER A 281 -22.71 -0.76 14.84
N LEU A 282 -22.49 -0.49 13.55
CA LEU A 282 -23.40 0.30 12.72
C LEU A 282 -24.70 -0.47 12.41
N GLN A 283 -24.63 -1.81 12.34
CA GLN A 283 -25.80 -2.67 12.22
C GLN A 283 -26.57 -2.82 13.54
N ALA A 284 -25.88 -2.82 14.69
CA ALA A 284 -26.50 -2.94 16.01
C ALA A 284 -27.16 -1.64 16.52
N GLY A 285 -26.90 -0.50 15.86
CA GLY A 285 -27.52 0.79 16.15
C GLY A 285 -28.72 1.15 15.26
N LYS A 286 -29.16 0.23 14.39
CA LYS A 286 -30.44 0.29 13.66
C LYS A 286 -31.48 -0.55 14.38
#